data_AF-A0A1G9FZ83-F1
#
_entry.id   AF-A0A1G9FZ83-F1
#
_cell.length_a   1.000
_cell.length_b   1.000
_cell.length_c   1.000
_cell.angle_alpha   90.00
_cell.angle_beta   90.00
_cell.angle_gamma   90.00
#
_symmetry.space_group_name_H-M   'P 1'
#
loop_
_entity.id
_entity.type
_entity.pdbx_description
1 polymer ?
#
loop_
_entity_poly.entity_id
_entity_poly.type
_entity_poly.pdbx_seq_one_letter_code
_entity_poly.pdbx_strand_id
1 'polypeptide(L)'
;MSADLPICRTCGVQYAEPRPDCPICEDERQYVGWDGQRWTTMAELAAEGHRGRVAEEGPDVVGIGTAPPTAIGQRALLVRTPAGNVLWDMVSYLDDDLVTQVKELGGVAAIAISHPHFYGSMIEWAHAFDAPVYIHAADRQWVARPDDSVVFWEGETHQLTEDLTLINAGVHFEGGQVLHSSRGEGALFSGDIFTVVQDRRWVSFMYSYPNFIPERPQVVRRALSLMEPFAFDRVYGGWWQRVVHTDGAQAVRRSADRYLSFTEAR
;
A
#
# COMPACT_ATOMS: atom_id res chain seq x y z
N MET A 1 9.21 18.21 8.91
CA MET A 1 9.60 16.83 8.61
C MET A 1 10.66 16.40 9.62
N SER A 2 10.48 15.27 10.32
CA SER A 2 11.51 14.76 11.24
C SER A 2 12.52 13.92 10.48
N ALA A 3 13.64 14.54 10.10
CA ALA A 3 14.61 13.93 9.21
C ALA A 3 15.41 12.78 9.86
N ASP A 4 15.45 12.72 11.20
CA ASP A 4 16.33 11.84 11.98
C ASP A 4 15.62 10.65 12.63
N LEU A 5 14.30 10.51 12.44
CA LEU A 5 13.57 9.36 12.97
C LEU A 5 13.97 8.07 12.26
N PRO A 6 14.06 6.94 13.00
CA PRO A 6 14.53 5.67 12.46
C PRO A 6 13.53 5.07 11.49
N ILE A 7 14.04 4.67 10.32
CA ILE A 7 13.34 3.95 9.28
C ILE A 7 13.99 2.57 9.16
N CYS A 8 13.18 1.50 9.26
CA CYS A 8 13.71 0.15 9.06
C CYS A 8 14.19 -0.01 7.61
N ARG A 9 15.44 -0.45 7.39
CA ARG A 9 15.97 -0.61 6.02
C ARG A 9 15.29 -1.72 5.22
N THR A 10 14.69 -2.70 5.89
CA THR A 10 14.03 -3.82 5.22
C THR A 10 12.61 -3.47 4.79
N CYS A 11 11.71 -3.13 5.73
CA CYS A 11 10.31 -2.83 5.41
C CYS A 11 10.04 -1.36 5.09
N GLY A 12 10.93 -0.43 5.45
CA GLY A 12 10.77 1.00 5.19
C GLY A 12 9.85 1.74 6.16
N VAL A 13 9.36 1.09 7.21
CA VAL A 13 8.48 1.74 8.19
C VAL A 13 9.29 2.63 9.14
N GLN A 14 8.82 3.86 9.33
CA GLN A 14 9.38 4.83 10.28
C GLN A 14 8.78 4.64 11.68
N TYR A 15 9.63 4.71 12.71
CA TYR A 15 9.25 4.58 14.12
C TYR A 15 9.43 5.91 14.87
N ALA A 16 8.70 6.07 15.97
CA ALA A 16 8.74 7.29 16.80
C ALA A 16 10.06 7.49 17.55
N GLU A 17 10.82 6.42 17.80
CA GLU A 17 12.07 6.45 18.55
C GLU A 17 13.02 5.31 18.12
N PRO A 18 14.34 5.46 18.32
CA PRO A 18 15.31 4.39 18.07
C PRO A 18 14.97 3.11 18.81
N ARG A 19 15.09 1.97 18.13
CA ARG A 19 14.81 0.65 18.71
C ARG A 19 15.70 -0.44 18.11
N PRO A 20 15.95 -1.55 18.84
CA PRO A 20 16.82 -2.62 18.36
C PRO A 20 16.13 -3.57 17.38
N ASP A 21 14.81 -3.67 17.44
CA ASP A 21 13.95 -4.62 16.73
C ASP A 21 12.94 -3.91 15.83
N CYS A 22 12.47 -4.55 14.76
CA CYS A 22 11.37 -4.04 13.94
C CYS A 22 10.21 -5.04 14.02
N PRO A 23 9.15 -4.78 14.82
CA PRO A 23 8.02 -5.70 15.00
C PRO A 23 7.40 -6.17 13.68
N ILE A 24 7.35 -5.28 12.69
CA ILE A 24 6.86 -5.61 11.34
C ILE A 24 7.77 -6.61 10.62
N CYS A 25 9.09 -6.54 10.83
CA CYS A 25 10.06 -7.46 10.22
C CYS A 25 10.24 -8.78 10.98
N GLU A 26 9.96 -8.78 12.28
CA GLU A 26 9.97 -9.99 13.11
C GLU A 26 8.70 -10.83 12.94
N ASP A 27 7.62 -10.23 12.44
CA ASP A 27 6.42 -10.95 12.03
C ASP A 27 6.71 -11.88 10.83
N GLU A 28 6.13 -13.08 10.83
CA GLU A 28 6.34 -14.12 9.82
C GLU A 28 5.88 -13.75 8.40
N ARG A 29 5.16 -12.63 8.26
CA ARG A 29 4.75 -12.06 6.98
C ARG A 29 5.82 -11.20 6.33
N GLN A 30 6.91 -10.94 7.06
CA GLN A 30 8.11 -10.27 6.62
C GLN A 30 9.35 -11.05 7.06
N TYR A 31 10.51 -10.38 7.10
CA TYR A 31 11.77 -10.92 7.54
C TYR A 31 12.66 -9.80 8.09
N VAL A 32 13.56 -10.17 9.00
CA VAL A 32 14.73 -9.37 9.35
C VAL A 32 15.77 -9.55 8.24
N GLY A 33 16.39 -8.46 7.80
CA GLY A 33 17.41 -8.49 6.75
C GLY A 33 18.54 -9.49 7.06
N TRP A 34 19.15 -10.06 6.03
CA TRP A 34 20.15 -11.14 6.19
C TRP A 34 21.39 -10.73 6.99
N ASP A 35 21.69 -9.44 6.99
CA ASP A 35 22.77 -8.86 7.79
C ASP A 35 22.26 -8.27 9.13
N GLY A 36 21.13 -8.77 9.61
CA GLY A 36 20.45 -8.32 10.82
C GLY A 36 19.55 -7.11 10.62
N GLN A 37 18.96 -6.67 11.74
CA GLN A 37 18.10 -5.49 11.78
C GLN A 37 18.94 -4.23 11.55
N ARG A 38 18.65 -3.49 10.49
CA ARG A 38 19.33 -2.23 10.15
C ARG A 38 18.35 -1.08 10.05
N TRP A 39 18.85 0.11 10.37
CA TRP A 39 18.10 1.34 10.38
C TRP A 39 18.72 2.36 9.43
N THR A 40 17.90 3.28 8.98
CA THR A 40 18.28 4.49 8.25
C THR A 40 17.45 5.66 8.77
N THR A 41 17.65 6.84 8.22
CA THR A 41 16.81 8.03 8.44
C THR A 41 16.49 8.69 7.11
N MET A 42 15.60 9.68 7.09
CA MET A 42 15.33 10.46 5.88
C MET A 42 16.60 11.18 5.40
N ALA A 43 17.37 11.74 6.34
CA ALA A 43 18.63 12.42 6.07
C ALA A 43 19.69 11.47 5.47
N GLU A 44 19.83 10.26 6.01
CA GLU A 44 20.75 9.26 5.48
C GLU A 44 20.35 8.79 4.08
N LEU A 45 19.05 8.55 3.83
CA LEU A 45 18.56 8.22 2.49
C LEU A 45 18.88 9.34 1.48
N ALA A 46 18.67 10.60 1.86
CA ALA A 46 19.00 11.73 0.99
C ALA A 46 20.50 11.82 0.68
N ALA A 47 21.35 11.59 1.69
CA ALA A 47 22.80 11.57 1.58
C ALA A 47 23.32 10.39 0.72
N GLU A 48 22.64 9.24 0.76
CA GLU A 48 22.88 8.09 -0.11
C GLU A 48 22.44 8.31 -1.57
N GLY A 49 21.80 9.46 -1.86
CA GLY A 49 21.41 9.85 -3.20
C GLY A 49 20.01 9.41 -3.61
N HIS A 50 19.18 8.92 -2.68
CA HIS A 50 17.77 8.67 -2.94
C HIS A 50 17.03 9.97 -3.26
N ARG A 51 16.16 9.94 -4.27
CA ARG A 51 15.31 11.06 -4.67
C ARG A 51 13.89 10.59 -4.95
N GLY A 52 12.93 11.51 -4.87
CA GLY A 52 11.55 11.26 -5.30
C GLY A 52 11.49 10.94 -6.80
N ARG A 53 10.67 9.94 -7.15
CA ARG A 53 10.35 9.58 -8.53
C ARG A 53 8.85 9.72 -8.74
N VAL A 54 8.45 10.59 -9.66
CA VAL A 54 7.03 10.82 -10.02
C VAL A 54 6.84 10.46 -11.48
N ALA A 55 5.82 9.65 -11.80
CA ALA A 55 5.50 9.30 -13.18
C ALA A 55 4.01 8.91 -13.34
N GLU A 56 3.44 9.18 -14.51
CA GLU A 56 2.08 8.75 -14.85
C GLU A 56 1.98 7.21 -14.93
N GLU A 57 0.91 6.63 -14.37
CA GLU A 57 0.66 5.18 -14.32
C GLU A 57 -0.66 4.79 -14.99
N GLY A 58 -1.56 5.74 -15.20
CA GLY A 58 -2.80 5.54 -15.92
C GLY A 58 -3.73 6.75 -15.83
N PRO A 59 -4.99 6.62 -16.30
CA PRO A 59 -5.95 7.71 -16.26
C PRO A 59 -6.12 8.23 -14.84
N ASP A 60 -5.83 9.53 -14.63
CA ASP A 60 -5.89 10.20 -13.32
C ASP A 60 -5.05 9.57 -12.20
N VAL A 61 -4.06 8.72 -12.52
CA VAL A 61 -3.22 8.03 -11.53
C VAL A 61 -1.73 8.32 -11.76
N VAL A 62 -1.09 8.91 -10.75
CA VAL A 62 0.36 9.20 -10.74
C VAL A 62 1.05 8.30 -9.73
N GLY A 63 2.09 7.59 -10.15
CA GLY A 63 2.98 6.82 -9.28
C GLY A 63 4.03 7.70 -8.62
N ILE A 64 4.24 7.49 -7.32
CA ILE A 64 5.25 8.16 -6.51
C ILE A 64 6.13 7.10 -5.85
N GLY A 65 7.43 7.16 -6.08
CA GLY A 65 8.41 6.22 -5.52
C GLY A 65 9.74 6.89 -5.21
N THR A 66 10.76 6.06 -5.02
CA THR A 66 12.14 6.50 -4.72
C THR A 66 13.11 5.94 -5.75
N ALA A 67 14.09 6.75 -6.18
CA ALA A 67 15.15 6.35 -7.10
C ALA A 67 16.53 6.79 -6.54
N PRO A 68 17.49 5.86 -6.36
CA PRO A 68 17.32 4.40 -6.40
C PRO A 68 16.24 3.90 -5.41
N PRO A 69 15.67 2.70 -5.61
CA PRO A 69 14.67 2.15 -4.69
C PRO A 69 15.30 1.91 -3.31
N THR A 70 14.48 2.02 -2.27
CA THR A 70 14.82 1.66 -0.88
C THR A 70 13.74 0.72 -0.31
N ALA A 71 14.02 0.08 0.83
CA ALA A 71 13.13 -0.90 1.45
C ALA A 71 12.66 -1.96 0.44
N ILE A 72 11.35 -2.21 0.35
CA ILE A 72 10.76 -3.18 -0.59
C ILE A 72 10.58 -2.61 -2.02
N GLY A 73 10.96 -1.36 -2.26
CA GLY A 73 10.94 -0.73 -3.59
C GLY A 73 9.54 -0.44 -4.14
N GLN A 74 8.54 -0.31 -3.26
CA GLN A 74 7.16 0.01 -3.59
C GLN A 74 6.99 1.43 -4.13
N ARG A 75 5.81 1.71 -4.66
CA ARG A 75 5.33 3.05 -5.01
C ARG A 75 4.00 3.31 -4.30
N ALA A 76 3.77 4.56 -3.92
CA ALA A 76 2.44 5.08 -3.63
C ALA A 76 1.76 5.52 -4.95
N LEU A 77 0.44 5.63 -4.94
CA LEU A 77 -0.36 6.04 -6.09
C LEU A 77 -1.24 7.22 -5.71
N LEU A 78 -0.99 8.38 -6.33
CA LEU A 78 -1.84 9.56 -6.21
C LEU A 78 -3.03 9.42 -7.16
N VAL A 79 -4.21 9.16 -6.59
CA VAL A 79 -5.48 9.05 -7.30
C VAL A 79 -6.11 10.43 -7.36
N ARG A 80 -6.11 11.05 -8.55
CA ARG A 80 -6.60 12.42 -8.72
C ARG A 80 -8.11 12.45 -8.83
N THR A 81 -8.77 13.26 -7.99
CA THR A 81 -10.24 13.40 -8.03
C THR A 81 -10.73 14.84 -7.90
N PRO A 82 -11.94 15.16 -8.43
CA PRO A 82 -12.56 16.47 -8.23
C PRO A 82 -12.79 16.83 -6.75
N ALA A 83 -12.94 15.84 -5.87
CA ALA A 83 -13.14 16.02 -4.44
C ALA A 83 -11.81 16.18 -3.65
N GLY A 84 -10.67 16.14 -4.34
CA GLY A 84 -9.33 16.11 -3.75
C GLY A 84 -8.60 14.80 -4.05
N ASN A 85 -7.28 14.84 -4.09
CA ASN A 85 -6.47 13.66 -4.41
C ASN A 85 -6.36 12.74 -3.19
N VAL A 86 -6.42 11.43 -3.42
CA VAL A 86 -6.14 10.41 -2.40
C VAL A 86 -4.80 9.76 -2.71
N LEU A 87 -3.91 9.72 -1.73
CA LEU A 87 -2.65 8.98 -1.83
C LEU A 87 -2.86 7.56 -1.30
N TRP A 88 -2.81 6.59 -2.20
CA TRP A 88 -2.89 5.17 -1.88
C TRP A 88 -1.50 4.58 -1.62
N ASP A 89 -1.37 3.85 -0.52
CA ASP A 89 -0.11 3.29 -0.02
C ASP A 89 0.94 4.36 0.34
N MET A 90 2.11 3.94 0.84
CA MET A 90 3.17 4.86 1.24
C MET A 90 4.57 4.41 0.88
N VAL A 91 5.43 5.40 0.64
CA VAL A 91 6.88 5.26 0.47
C VAL A 91 7.59 5.90 1.65
N SER A 92 8.79 5.42 1.96
CA SER A 92 9.55 5.93 3.12
C SER A 92 10.18 7.30 2.86
N TYR A 93 10.60 7.57 1.63
CA TYR A 93 11.36 8.77 1.31
C TYR A 93 10.44 9.96 0.98
N LEU A 94 10.77 11.13 1.53
CA LEU A 94 10.11 12.41 1.28
C LEU A 94 11.17 13.53 1.40
N ASP A 95 11.16 14.45 0.43
CA ASP A 95 11.94 15.69 0.46
C ASP A 95 11.09 16.86 -0.04
N ASP A 96 11.59 18.09 0.11
CA ASP A 96 10.87 19.30 -0.26
C ASP A 96 10.55 19.38 -1.77
N ASP A 97 11.42 18.82 -2.61
CA ASP A 97 11.22 18.75 -4.06
C ASP A 97 10.06 17.81 -4.40
N LEU A 98 9.96 16.65 -3.75
CA LEU A 98 8.86 15.73 -3.93
C LEU A 98 7.54 16.30 -3.38
N VAL A 99 7.58 16.97 -2.22
CA VAL A 99 6.41 17.68 -1.68
C VAL A 99 5.91 18.73 -2.68
N THR A 100 6.83 19.50 -3.27
CA THR A 100 6.49 20.53 -4.27
C THR A 100 5.83 19.92 -5.50
N GLN A 101 6.42 18.87 -6.08
CA GLN A 101 5.85 18.16 -7.23
C GLN A 101 4.44 17.63 -6.95
N VAL A 102 4.19 17.06 -5.77
CA VAL A 102 2.85 16.55 -5.41
C VAL A 102 1.85 17.70 -5.19
N LYS A 103 2.28 18.84 -4.64
CA LYS A 103 1.44 20.05 -4.54
C LYS A 103 1.05 20.58 -5.91
N GLU A 104 1.96 20.59 -6.88
CA GLU A 104 1.68 20.97 -8.27
C GLU A 104 0.67 20.02 -8.95
N LEU A 105 0.59 18.77 -8.50
CA LEU A 105 -0.40 17.79 -8.94
C LEU A 105 -1.77 17.92 -8.22
N GLY A 106 -1.95 18.93 -7.37
CA GLY A 106 -3.19 19.18 -6.62
C GLY A 106 -3.13 18.77 -5.14
N GLY A 107 -1.96 18.41 -4.62
CA GLY A 107 -1.78 18.05 -3.21
C GLY A 107 -2.37 16.68 -2.85
N VAL A 108 -2.61 16.47 -1.55
CA VAL A 108 -3.18 15.24 -0.98
C VAL A 108 -4.26 15.65 0.02
N ALA A 109 -5.48 15.16 -0.17
CA ALA A 109 -6.61 15.42 0.73
C ALA A 109 -6.83 14.29 1.75
N ALA A 110 -6.41 13.07 1.42
CA ALA A 110 -6.42 11.93 2.31
C ALA A 110 -5.34 10.92 1.91
N ILE A 111 -4.86 10.16 2.88
CA ILE A 111 -3.94 9.02 2.69
C ILE A 111 -4.69 7.76 3.11
N ALA A 112 -4.61 6.68 2.33
CA ALA A 112 -5.10 5.37 2.74
C ALA A 112 -4.06 4.31 2.38
N ILE A 113 -3.81 3.36 3.29
CA ILE A 113 -2.67 2.46 3.16
C ILE A 113 -3.12 1.02 3.28
N SER A 114 -2.70 0.16 2.34
CA SER A 114 -3.19 -1.21 2.23
C SER A 114 -2.97 -2.04 3.50
N HIS A 115 -1.75 -2.05 4.06
CA HIS A 115 -1.38 -2.87 5.23
C HIS A 115 0.03 -2.46 5.77
N PRO A 116 0.51 -3.04 6.89
CA PRO A 116 1.70 -2.58 7.61
C PRO A 116 3.02 -2.46 6.83
N HIS A 117 3.28 -3.31 5.83
CA HIS A 117 4.54 -3.20 5.05
C HIS A 117 4.58 -1.93 4.19
N PHE A 118 3.43 -1.32 3.95
CA PHE A 118 3.29 -0.12 3.14
C PHE A 118 3.08 1.13 4.00
N TYR A 119 3.26 1.08 5.33
CA TYR A 119 3.10 2.26 6.21
C TYR A 119 4.18 3.33 5.98
N GLY A 120 5.37 2.94 5.51
CA GLY A 120 6.43 3.88 5.11
C GLY A 120 6.70 4.96 6.18
N SER A 121 6.79 6.22 5.73
CA SER A 121 6.86 7.40 6.59
C SER A 121 5.53 8.18 6.62
N MET A 122 4.39 7.47 6.68
CA MET A 122 3.04 8.05 6.53
C MET A 122 2.77 9.30 7.38
N ILE A 123 3.36 9.43 8.56
CA ILE A 123 3.19 10.60 9.43
C ILE A 123 3.91 11.84 8.87
N GLU A 124 5.07 11.68 8.24
CA GLU A 124 5.75 12.79 7.57
C GLU A 124 4.93 13.30 6.39
N TRP A 125 4.30 12.39 5.63
CA TRP A 125 3.40 12.73 4.55
C TRP A 125 2.12 13.40 5.07
N ALA A 126 1.50 12.86 6.12
CA ALA A 126 0.32 13.45 6.74
C ALA A 126 0.57 14.89 7.17
N HIS A 127 1.71 15.16 7.83
CA HIS A 127 2.08 16.50 8.27
C HIS A 127 2.45 17.43 7.11
N ALA A 128 3.09 16.92 6.04
CA ALA A 128 3.47 17.72 4.88
C ALA A 128 2.27 18.22 4.05
N PHE A 129 1.15 17.47 4.07
CA PHE A 129 -0.05 17.76 3.30
C PHE A 129 -1.28 18.12 4.15
N ASP A 130 -1.17 18.09 5.48
CA ASP A 130 -2.30 18.26 6.41
C ASP A 130 -3.44 17.28 6.09
N ALA A 131 -3.08 16.01 5.89
CA ALA A 131 -3.98 14.97 5.38
C ALA A 131 -4.14 13.83 6.39
N PRO A 132 -5.39 13.37 6.67
CA PRO A 132 -5.63 12.20 7.51
C PRO A 132 -5.15 10.90 6.86
N VAL A 133 -4.71 9.95 7.69
CA VAL A 133 -4.26 8.61 7.28
C VAL A 133 -5.28 7.56 7.72
N TYR A 134 -5.94 6.93 6.76
CA TYR A 134 -6.96 5.91 7.00
C TYR A 134 -6.36 4.51 7.08
N ILE A 135 -6.49 3.89 8.25
CA ILE A 135 -6.03 2.53 8.55
C ILE A 135 -7.20 1.73 9.13
N HIS A 136 -7.37 0.49 8.70
CA HIS A 136 -8.38 -0.37 9.33
C HIS A 136 -7.99 -0.71 10.78
N ALA A 137 -8.92 -0.64 11.71
CA ALA A 137 -8.68 -0.76 13.15
C ALA A 137 -8.06 -2.11 13.57
N ALA A 138 -8.29 -3.18 12.80
CA ALA A 138 -7.67 -4.50 13.05
C ALA A 138 -6.13 -4.45 12.95
N ASP A 139 -5.57 -3.48 12.21
CA ASP A 139 -4.13 -3.30 12.08
C ASP A 139 -3.58 -2.20 13.02
N ARG A 140 -4.38 -1.67 13.95
CA ARG A 140 -3.97 -0.61 14.89
C ARG A 140 -2.66 -0.92 15.63
N GLN A 141 -2.45 -2.16 16.02
CA GLN A 141 -1.26 -2.61 16.72
C GLN A 141 0.04 -2.47 15.90
N TRP A 142 -0.06 -2.39 14.57
CA TRP A 142 1.08 -2.26 13.67
C TRP A 142 1.52 -0.81 13.42
N VAL A 143 0.78 0.17 13.95
CA VAL A 143 1.14 1.59 13.80
C VAL A 143 2.39 1.90 14.61
N ALA A 144 3.53 1.96 13.91
CA ALA A 144 4.87 2.14 14.47
C ALA A 144 5.14 3.54 15.07
N ARG A 145 4.40 4.55 14.60
CA ARG A 145 4.48 5.93 15.07
C ARG A 145 3.05 6.46 15.28
N PRO A 146 2.54 6.45 16.52
CA PRO A 146 1.24 7.02 16.85
C PRO A 146 1.21 8.52 16.56
N ASP A 147 0.09 9.01 16.03
CA ASP A 147 -0.13 10.42 15.69
C ASP A 147 -1.64 10.69 15.54
N ASP A 148 -2.09 11.91 15.83
CA ASP A 148 -3.51 12.29 15.75
C ASP A 148 -4.05 12.32 14.30
N SER A 149 -3.16 12.37 13.30
CA SER A 149 -3.54 12.26 11.89
C SER A 149 -4.07 10.87 11.49
N VAL A 150 -3.85 9.84 12.30
CA VAL A 150 -4.30 8.47 11.98
C VAL A 150 -5.76 8.28 12.36
N VAL A 151 -6.59 8.05 11.34
CA VAL A 151 -8.01 7.73 11.46
C VAL A 151 -8.20 6.21 11.33
N PHE A 152 -8.67 5.59 12.40
CA PHE A 152 -9.04 4.18 12.38
C PHE A 152 -10.49 4.02 11.93
N TRP A 153 -10.71 3.14 10.95
CA TRP A 153 -12.04 2.76 10.50
C TRP A 153 -12.30 1.27 10.74
N GLU A 154 -13.57 0.88 10.82
CA GLU A 154 -14.00 -0.48 11.15
C GLU A 154 -15.04 -0.99 10.14
N GLY A 155 -15.16 -2.31 10.05
CA GLY A 155 -16.17 -2.97 9.22
C GLY A 155 -15.61 -3.43 7.88
N GLU A 156 -16.52 -3.81 6.98
CA GLU A 156 -16.12 -4.37 5.69
C GLU A 156 -15.77 -3.29 4.66
N THR A 157 -16.44 -2.13 4.73
CA THR A 157 -16.24 -1.02 3.81
C THR A 157 -16.27 0.33 4.52
N HIS A 158 -15.57 1.31 3.95
CA HIS A 158 -15.60 2.70 4.38
C HIS A 158 -15.59 3.62 3.16
N GLN A 159 -16.62 4.47 3.04
CA GLN A 159 -16.74 5.43 1.95
C GLN A 159 -15.84 6.62 2.22
N LEU A 160 -14.77 6.79 1.44
CA LEU A 160 -13.79 7.86 1.60
C LEU A 160 -14.22 9.16 0.89
N THR A 161 -14.74 9.02 -0.33
CA THR A 161 -15.40 10.08 -1.10
C THR A 161 -16.59 9.47 -1.86
N GLU A 162 -17.38 10.24 -2.62
CA GLU A 162 -18.49 9.67 -3.42
C GLU A 162 -18.05 8.54 -4.35
N ASP A 163 -16.82 8.61 -4.87
CA ASP A 163 -16.31 7.68 -5.88
C ASP A 163 -15.27 6.69 -5.34
N LEU A 164 -14.81 6.87 -4.10
CA LEU A 164 -13.71 6.12 -3.52
C LEU A 164 -14.15 5.36 -2.27
N THR A 165 -13.96 4.05 -2.28
CA THR A 165 -14.38 3.15 -1.20
C THR A 165 -13.22 2.28 -0.75
N LEU A 166 -12.90 2.31 0.55
CA LEU A 166 -11.99 1.36 1.18
C LEU A 166 -12.74 0.07 1.49
N ILE A 167 -12.09 -1.07 1.26
CA ILE A 167 -12.67 -2.39 1.47
C ILE A 167 -11.66 -3.25 2.24
N ASN A 168 -12.08 -3.81 3.37
CA ASN A 168 -11.26 -4.67 4.21
C ASN A 168 -11.24 -6.09 3.61
N ALA A 169 -10.42 -6.30 2.58
CA ALA A 169 -10.25 -7.61 1.96
C ALA A 169 -9.70 -8.66 2.96
N GLY A 170 -8.88 -8.22 3.93
CA GLY A 170 -8.37 -9.07 5.01
C GLY A 170 -7.35 -10.13 4.58
N VAL A 171 -6.79 -9.99 3.36
CA VAL A 171 -5.69 -10.82 2.87
C VAL A 171 -4.38 -10.25 3.40
N HIS A 172 -3.40 -11.13 3.72
CA HIS A 172 -2.06 -10.79 4.21
C HIS A 172 -2.06 -10.21 5.64
N PHE A 173 -2.92 -9.24 5.93
CA PHE A 173 -3.20 -8.72 7.27
C PHE A 173 -4.72 -8.69 7.51
N GLU A 174 -5.14 -8.84 8.77
CA GLU A 174 -6.57 -8.78 9.12
C GLU A 174 -7.18 -7.41 8.78
N GLY A 175 -6.40 -6.32 8.97
CA GLY A 175 -6.78 -4.99 8.51
C GLY A 175 -6.47 -4.70 7.05
N GLY A 176 -5.91 -5.66 6.30
CA GLY A 176 -5.53 -5.51 4.91
C GLY A 176 -6.68 -4.98 4.05
N GLN A 177 -6.48 -3.80 3.47
CA GLN A 177 -7.50 -3.07 2.73
C GLN A 177 -7.08 -2.82 1.27
N VAL A 178 -8.09 -2.67 0.41
CA VAL A 178 -7.96 -2.21 -0.98
C VAL A 178 -8.80 -0.95 -1.16
N LEU A 179 -8.45 -0.12 -2.13
CA LEU A 179 -9.22 1.07 -2.51
C LEU A 179 -9.88 0.81 -3.87
N HIS A 180 -11.20 0.92 -3.91
CA HIS A 180 -11.99 0.90 -5.14
C HIS A 180 -12.29 2.33 -5.59
N SER A 181 -12.24 2.55 -6.90
CA SER A 181 -12.72 3.76 -7.58
C SER A 181 -13.81 3.38 -8.57
N SER A 182 -14.97 4.02 -8.46
CA SER A 182 -16.10 3.86 -9.39
C SER A 182 -15.97 4.69 -10.68
N ARG A 183 -14.95 5.55 -10.79
CA ARG A 183 -14.82 6.51 -11.90
C ARG A 183 -14.41 5.83 -13.21
N GLY A 184 -14.96 6.34 -14.31
CA GLY A 184 -14.70 5.81 -15.64
C GLY A 184 -15.14 4.35 -15.75
N GLU A 185 -14.23 3.45 -16.12
CA GLU A 185 -14.46 2.00 -16.16
C GLU A 185 -14.17 1.31 -14.81
N GLY A 186 -13.86 2.10 -13.79
CA GLY A 186 -13.52 1.66 -12.44
C GLY A 186 -12.09 1.12 -12.31
N ALA A 187 -11.53 1.25 -11.11
CA ALA A 187 -10.20 0.77 -10.78
C ALA A 187 -10.13 0.21 -9.36
N LEU A 188 -9.24 -0.76 -9.15
CA LEU A 188 -8.89 -1.26 -7.84
C LEU A 188 -7.41 -0.99 -7.56
N PHE A 189 -7.12 -0.34 -6.44
CA PHE A 189 -5.76 -0.14 -5.93
C PHE A 189 -5.54 -1.15 -4.81
N SER A 190 -4.66 -2.10 -5.08
CA SER A 190 -4.57 -3.33 -4.30
C SER A 190 -3.27 -3.47 -3.52
N GLY A 191 -2.27 -2.62 -3.78
CA GLY A 191 -0.93 -2.81 -3.21
C GLY A 191 -0.42 -4.22 -3.55
N ASP A 192 -0.15 -5.02 -2.52
CA ASP A 192 0.13 -6.46 -2.65
C ASP A 192 -0.98 -7.36 -2.07
N ILE A 193 -2.08 -6.80 -1.54
CA ILE A 193 -3.26 -7.51 -1.03
C ILE A 193 -3.82 -8.43 -2.11
N PHE A 194 -3.98 -7.90 -3.33
CA PHE A 194 -4.15 -8.66 -4.57
C PHE A 194 -2.96 -8.39 -5.49
N THR A 195 -1.81 -9.01 -5.21
CA THR A 195 -0.58 -8.73 -5.97
C THR A 195 -0.74 -9.00 -7.45
N VAL A 196 -0.62 -7.95 -8.27
CA VAL A 196 -0.48 -8.09 -9.72
C VAL A 196 0.87 -8.75 -10.03
N VAL A 197 0.84 -9.94 -10.63
CA VAL A 197 2.05 -10.76 -10.87
C VAL A 197 2.73 -10.40 -12.21
N GLN A 198 3.73 -11.19 -12.62
CA GLN A 198 4.47 -11.02 -13.87
C GLN A 198 3.59 -11.11 -15.11
N ASP A 199 2.71 -12.10 -15.17
CA ASP A 199 1.63 -12.11 -16.15
C ASP A 199 0.53 -11.15 -15.69
N ARG A 200 0.58 -9.93 -16.19
CA ARG A 200 -0.28 -8.79 -15.81
C ARG A 200 -1.74 -8.92 -16.27
N ARG A 201 -2.19 -10.15 -16.52
CA ARG A 201 -3.60 -10.53 -16.64
C ARG A 201 -4.13 -11.18 -15.36
N TRP A 202 -3.28 -11.32 -14.34
CA TRP A 202 -3.55 -12.08 -13.13
C TRP A 202 -3.06 -11.33 -11.88
N VAL A 203 -3.73 -11.63 -10.77
CA VAL A 203 -3.25 -11.38 -9.41
C VAL A 203 -2.90 -12.70 -8.68
N SER A 204 -2.30 -12.61 -7.51
CA SER A 204 -2.08 -13.72 -6.56
C SER A 204 -2.36 -13.27 -5.13
N PHE A 205 -2.52 -14.23 -4.21
CA PHE A 205 -2.84 -14.01 -2.80
C PHE A 205 -1.84 -14.74 -1.92
N MET A 206 -1.25 -14.06 -0.95
CA MET A 206 -0.28 -14.64 -0.03
C MET A 206 -0.56 -14.16 1.39
N TYR A 207 -0.32 -15.05 2.35
CA TYR A 207 -0.19 -14.64 3.74
C TYR A 207 1.17 -14.00 3.98
N SER A 208 2.23 -14.51 3.33
CA SER A 208 3.58 -13.94 3.38
C SER A 208 4.26 -14.04 2.02
N TYR A 209 4.37 -12.92 1.30
CA TYR A 209 5.13 -12.86 0.06
C TYR A 209 6.62 -13.22 0.20
N PRO A 210 7.39 -12.66 1.16
CA PRO A 210 8.82 -12.93 1.24
C PRO A 210 9.14 -14.36 1.68
N ASN A 211 8.26 -15.00 2.46
CA ASN A 211 8.48 -16.37 2.94
C ASN A 211 7.67 -17.43 2.15
N PHE A 212 7.02 -17.01 1.07
CA PHE A 212 6.22 -17.86 0.20
C PHE A 212 5.12 -18.67 0.91
N ILE A 213 4.45 -18.06 1.90
CA ILE A 213 3.33 -18.69 2.61
C ILE A 213 2.01 -18.35 1.90
N PRO A 214 1.30 -19.34 1.32
CA PRO A 214 0.02 -19.10 0.68
C PRO A 214 -1.01 -18.57 1.68
N GLU A 215 -1.87 -17.65 1.24
CA GLU A 215 -3.07 -17.29 2.00
C GLU A 215 -4.06 -18.46 2.11
N ARG A 216 -4.82 -18.45 3.20
CA ARG A 216 -5.80 -19.49 3.49
C ARG A 216 -6.98 -19.40 2.53
N PRO A 217 -7.47 -20.52 1.97
CA PRO A 217 -8.60 -20.54 1.03
C PRO A 217 -9.85 -19.76 1.49
N GLN A 218 -10.21 -19.85 2.77
CA GLN A 218 -11.36 -19.13 3.34
C GLN A 218 -11.20 -17.60 3.33
N VAL A 219 -9.97 -17.10 3.49
CA VAL A 219 -9.68 -15.65 3.45
C VAL A 219 -9.82 -15.15 2.01
N VAL A 220 -9.27 -15.89 1.04
CA VAL A 220 -9.41 -15.57 -0.39
C VAL A 220 -10.88 -15.55 -0.81
N ARG A 221 -11.68 -16.55 -0.40
CA ARG A 221 -13.12 -16.58 -0.70
C ARG A 221 -13.88 -15.39 -0.10
N ARG A 222 -13.60 -15.03 1.16
CA ARG A 222 -14.19 -13.84 1.79
C ARG A 222 -13.85 -12.58 0.99
N ALA A 223 -12.57 -12.39 0.65
CA ALA A 223 -12.13 -11.23 -0.12
C ALA A 223 -12.84 -11.16 -1.48
N LEU A 224 -13.01 -12.28 -2.19
CA LEU A 224 -13.77 -12.33 -3.43
C LEU A 224 -15.23 -11.91 -3.25
N SER A 225 -15.93 -12.46 -2.26
CA SER A 225 -17.33 -12.12 -2.00
C SER A 225 -17.51 -10.63 -1.70
N LEU A 226 -16.56 -10.01 -0.99
CA LEU A 226 -16.57 -8.56 -0.76
C LEU A 226 -16.35 -7.74 -2.03
N MET A 227 -15.63 -8.28 -3.02
CA MET A 227 -15.39 -7.60 -4.29
C MET A 227 -16.57 -7.71 -5.27
N GLU A 228 -17.50 -8.68 -5.09
CA GLU A 228 -18.61 -8.92 -6.02
C GLU A 228 -19.44 -7.69 -6.39
N PRO A 229 -19.76 -6.76 -5.46
CA PRO A 229 -20.54 -5.56 -5.78
C PRO A 229 -19.77 -4.50 -6.58
N PHE A 230 -18.44 -4.60 -6.67
CA PHE A 230 -17.58 -3.54 -7.20
C PHE A 230 -17.13 -3.83 -8.63
N ALA A 231 -17.52 -2.95 -9.56
CA ALA A 231 -17.06 -3.01 -10.95
C ALA A 231 -15.76 -2.24 -11.12
N PHE A 232 -14.76 -2.86 -11.76
CA PHE A 232 -13.49 -2.23 -12.11
C PHE A 232 -12.81 -2.96 -13.28
N ASP A 233 -12.25 -2.17 -14.21
CA ASP A 233 -11.51 -2.69 -15.36
C ASP A 233 -9.99 -2.77 -15.07
N ARG A 234 -9.46 -1.91 -14.20
CA ARG A 234 -8.02 -1.87 -13.88
C ARG A 234 -7.72 -2.35 -12.47
N VAL A 235 -6.55 -2.99 -12.30
CA VAL A 235 -6.00 -3.29 -10.97
C VAL A 235 -4.58 -2.75 -10.89
N TYR A 236 -4.33 -1.85 -9.95
CA TYR A 236 -3.01 -1.29 -9.66
C TYR A 236 -2.38 -2.03 -8.47
N GLY A 237 -1.20 -2.59 -8.69
CA GLY A 237 -0.37 -3.18 -7.65
C GLY A 237 0.69 -2.20 -7.10
N GLY A 238 1.40 -2.64 -6.06
CA GLY A 238 2.34 -1.82 -5.28
C GLY A 238 3.69 -1.49 -5.92
N TRP A 239 4.03 -2.04 -7.09
CA TRP A 239 5.32 -1.79 -7.76
C TRP A 239 5.15 -1.26 -9.19
N TRP A 240 6.16 -0.52 -9.66
CA TRP A 240 6.27 -0.03 -11.03
C TRP A 240 5.86 -1.09 -12.07
N GLN A 241 5.01 -0.70 -13.03
CA GLN A 241 4.49 -1.54 -14.12
C GLN A 241 3.59 -2.72 -13.71
N ARG A 242 3.33 -2.94 -12.41
CA ARG A 242 2.40 -3.97 -11.91
C ARG A 242 0.95 -3.51 -12.02
N VAL A 243 0.42 -3.52 -13.23
CA VAL A 243 -0.95 -3.09 -13.52
C VAL A 243 -1.66 -4.12 -14.38
N VAL A 244 -2.81 -4.61 -13.94
CA VAL A 244 -3.78 -5.27 -14.82
C VAL A 244 -4.49 -4.17 -15.60
N HIS A 245 -4.23 -4.12 -16.90
CA HIS A 245 -4.64 -2.99 -17.73
C HIS A 245 -6.09 -3.02 -18.18
N THR A 246 -6.75 -4.18 -18.12
CA THR A 246 -8.17 -4.38 -18.47
C THR A 246 -8.68 -5.68 -17.86
N ASP A 247 -10.00 -5.83 -17.81
CA ASP A 247 -10.71 -7.01 -17.34
C ASP A 247 -10.40 -7.32 -15.86
N GLY A 248 -10.27 -6.27 -15.05
CA GLY A 248 -9.79 -6.30 -13.67
C GLY A 248 -10.61 -7.20 -12.74
N ALA A 249 -11.93 -7.01 -12.69
CA ALA A 249 -12.79 -7.85 -11.83
C ALA A 249 -12.71 -9.33 -12.21
N GLN A 250 -12.68 -9.65 -13.50
CA GLN A 250 -12.48 -11.03 -13.95
C GLN A 250 -11.06 -11.51 -13.68
N ALA A 251 -10.04 -10.63 -13.71
CA ALA A 251 -8.66 -10.96 -13.37
C ALA A 251 -8.54 -11.46 -11.95
N VAL A 252 -9.18 -10.77 -11.02
CA VAL A 252 -9.26 -11.18 -9.62
C VAL A 252 -9.98 -12.53 -9.50
N ARG A 253 -11.16 -12.67 -10.12
CA ARG A 253 -11.94 -13.92 -10.08
C ARG A 253 -11.18 -15.13 -10.62
N ARG A 254 -10.70 -15.06 -11.87
CA ARG A 254 -9.97 -16.17 -12.51
C ARG A 254 -8.66 -16.51 -11.77
N SER A 255 -8.01 -15.50 -11.18
CA SER A 255 -6.83 -15.73 -10.35
C SER A 255 -7.16 -16.51 -9.10
N ALA A 256 -8.27 -16.19 -8.44
CA ALA A 256 -8.68 -16.89 -7.23
C ALA A 256 -9.16 -18.31 -7.53
N ASP A 257 -9.92 -18.53 -8.59
CA ASP A 257 -10.32 -19.88 -9.03
C ASP A 257 -9.08 -20.76 -9.27
N ARG A 258 -8.08 -20.21 -9.98
CA ARG A 258 -6.80 -20.87 -10.21
C ARG A 258 -6.08 -21.13 -8.89
N TYR A 259 -5.97 -20.13 -8.02
CA TYR A 259 -5.30 -20.23 -6.73
C TYR A 259 -5.89 -21.32 -5.84
N LEU A 260 -7.21 -21.34 -5.70
CA LEU A 260 -7.96 -22.30 -4.89
C LEU A 260 -7.80 -23.73 -5.42
N SER A 261 -7.74 -23.91 -6.74
CA SER A 261 -7.50 -25.23 -7.35
C SER A 261 -6.15 -25.89 -6.97
N PHE A 262 -5.17 -25.10 -6.51
CA PHE A 262 -3.85 -25.58 -6.08
C PHE A 262 -3.70 -25.65 -4.55
N THR A 263 -4.51 -24.90 -3.79
CA THR A 263 -4.36 -24.75 -2.34
C THR A 263 -5.39 -25.53 -1.54
N GLU A 264 -6.48 -25.96 -2.18
CA GLU A 264 -7.44 -26.87 -1.57
C GLU A 264 -6.95 -28.31 -1.62
N ALA A 265 -7.15 -29.04 -0.53
CA ALA A 265 -6.97 -30.48 -0.51
C ALA A 265 -7.98 -31.11 -1.48
N ARG A 266 -7.49 -32.04 -2.33
CA ARG A 266 -8.34 -32.90 -3.14
C ARG A 266 -8.95 -34.01 -2.30
#